data_AF-A0A378MTF0-F1
#
_entry.id   AF-A0A378MTF0-F1
#
_cell.length_a   1.000
_cell.length_b   1.000
_cell.length_c   1.000
_cell.angle_alpha   90.00
_cell.angle_beta   90.00
_cell.angle_gamma   90.00
#
_symmetry.space_group_name_H-M   'P 1'
#
loop_
_entity.id
_entity.type
_entity.pdbx_description
1 polymer ?
#
loop_
_entity_poly.entity_id
_entity_poly.type
_entity_poly.pdbx_seq_one_letter_code
_entity_poly.pdbx_strand_id
1 'polypeptide(L)' 'MALNDALIITANVDENLFLAARNLYKVDVRDVQGIDPVSLIAFDKVVVTVDAVKQIEEMLA' A
#
# COMPACT_ATOMS: atom_id res chain seq x y z
N MET A 1 0.54 -6.36 -17.69
CA MET A 1 0.65 -5.02 -17.10
C MET A 1 1.88 -5.03 -16.20
N ALA A 2 2.88 -4.18 -16.44
CA ALA A 2 4.06 -4.10 -15.58
C ALA A 2 3.86 -3.01 -14.53
N LEU A 3 4.04 -3.36 -13.24
CA LEU A 3 4.07 -2.39 -12.14
C LEU A 3 5.51 -1.93 -11.93
N ASN A 4 5.79 -0.68 -12.28
CA ASN A 4 7.11 -0.07 -12.11
C ASN A 4 7.13 0.99 -11.00
N ASP A 5 5.94 1.51 -10.66
CA ASP A 5 5.70 2.55 -9.67
C ASP A 5 4.37 2.20 -8.98
N ALA A 6 4.44 1.80 -7.71
CA ALA A 6 3.32 1.17 -7.03
C ALA A 6 3.34 1.38 -5.51
N LEU A 7 2.18 1.78 -4.97
CA LEU A 7 1.89 1.69 -3.55
C LEU A 7 1.09 0.41 -3.28
N ILE A 8 1.57 -0.43 -2.38
CA ILE A 8 0.89 -1.65 -1.95
C ILE A 8 0.29 -1.41 -0.56
N ILE A 9 -1.04 -1.51 -0.45
CA ILE A 9 -1.78 -1.34 0.79
C ILE A 9 -2.28 -2.71 1.25
N THR A 10 -1.90 -3.07 2.48
CA THR A 10 -2.22 -4.35 3.10
C THR A 10 -2.95 -4.15 4.42
N ALA A 11 -3.75 -5.12 4.85
CA ALA A 11 -4.44 -5.05 6.14
C ALA A 11 -3.47 -5.18 7.32
N ASN A 12 -2.40 -5.96 7.14
CA ASN A 12 -1.31 -6.13 8.10
C ASN A 12 0.00 -6.14 7.31
N VAL A 13 0.99 -5.38 7.75
CA VAL A 13 2.31 -5.39 7.12
C VAL A 13 3.00 -6.72 7.41
N ASP A 14 3.22 -7.51 6.36
CA ASP A 14 4.13 -8.66 6.41
C ASP A 14 5.58 -8.14 6.39
N GLU A 15 6.38 -8.56 7.36
CA GLU A 15 7.78 -8.18 7.50
C GLU A 15 8.58 -8.52 6.23
N ASN A 16 8.31 -9.66 5.60
CA ASN A 16 9.03 -10.05 4.38
C ASN A 16 8.69 -9.13 3.21
N LEU A 17 7.42 -8.75 3.09
CA LEU A 17 6.97 -7.85 2.03
C LEU A 17 7.55 -6.45 2.23
N PHE A 18 7.58 -5.98 3.48
CA PHE A 18 8.18 -4.70 3.84
C PHE A 18 9.69 -4.68 3.54
N LEU A 19 10.43 -5.71 3.95
CA LEU A 19 11.87 -5.82 3.69
C LEU A 19 12.17 -5.92 2.19
N ALA A 20 11.32 -6.60 1.41
CA ALA A 20 11.47 -6.71 -0.04
C ALA A 20 11.23 -5.38 -0.75
N ALA A 21 10.25 -4.59 -0.32
CA ALA A 21 9.94 -3.29 -0.90
C ALA A 21 10.95 -2.20 -0.51
N ARG A 22 11.59 -2.29 0.66
CA ARG A 22 12.45 -1.23 1.20
C ARG A 22 13.61 -0.81 0.28
N ASN A 23 14.09 -1.68 -0.59
CA ASN A 23 15.18 -1.35 -1.53
C ASN A 23 14.69 -0.88 -2.91
N LEU A 24 13.38 -0.85 -3.13
CA LEU A 24 12.73 -0.45 -4.38
C LEU A 24 12.18 0.96 -4.21
N TYR A 25 12.91 1.98 -4.66
CA TYR A 25 12.52 3.39 -4.47
C TYR A 25 11.18 3.80 -5.11
N LYS A 26 10.63 2.98 -6.03
CA LYS A 26 9.31 3.19 -6.66
C LYS A 26 8.21 2.28 -6.11
N VAL A 27 8.52 1.45 -5.12
CA VAL A 27 7.55 0.53 -4.54
C VAL A 27 7.54 0.72 -3.03
N ASP A 28 6.40 1.12 -2.50
CA ASP A 28 6.21 1.24 -1.04
C ASP A 28 5.08 0.32 -0.57
N VAL A 29 5.17 -0.12 0.68
CA VAL A 29 4.22 -1.02 1.32
C VAL A 29 3.73 -0.35 2.60
N ARG A 30 2.41 -0.17 2.71
CA ARG A 30 1.76 0.44 3.87
C ARG A 30 0.63 -0.44 4.40
N ASP A 31 0.33 -0.25 5.67
CA ASP A 31 -0.93 -0.70 6.27
C ASP A 31 -2.03 0.34 6.09
N VAL A 32 -3.26 -0.07 6.42
CA VAL A 32 -4.44 0.81 6.38
C VAL A 32 -4.31 1.98 7.36
N GLN A 33 -3.64 1.79 8.50
CA GLN A 33 -3.46 2.85 9.50
C GLN A 33 -2.42 3.91 9.08
N GLY A 34 -1.40 3.49 8.33
CA GLY A 34 -0.32 4.36 7.83
C GLY A 34 -0.57 4.91 6.43
N ILE A 35 -1.79 4.83 5.90
CA ILE A 35 -2.14 5.48 4.63
C ILE A 35 -2.15 7.00 4.82
N ASP A 36 -1.60 7.71 3.85
CA ASP A 36 -1.60 9.16 3.84
C ASP A 36 -1.97 9.69 2.43
N PRO A 37 -2.65 10.85 2.33
CA PRO A 37 -3.10 11.39 1.05
C PRO A 37 -1.95 11.70 0.07
N VAL A 38 -0.75 11.99 0.57
CA VAL A 38 0.41 12.30 -0.28
C VAL A 38 0.88 11.04 -0.99
N SER A 39 1.04 9.94 -0.25
CA SER A 39 1.40 8.64 -0.82
C SER A 39 0.35 8.15 -1.81
N LEU A 40 -0.94 8.36 -1.56
CA LEU A 40 -2.00 7.96 -2.50
C LEU A 40 -1.93 8.67 -3.87
N ILE A 41 -1.31 9.86 -3.92
CA ILE A 41 -1.14 10.65 -5.15
C ILE A 41 0.26 10.46 -5.75
N ALA A 42 1.26 10.16 -4.91
CA ALA A 42 2.66 10.09 -5.31
C ALA A 42 3.00 8.90 -6.22
N PHE A 43 2.24 7.80 -6.13
CA PHE A 43 2.48 6.59 -6.91
C PHE A 43 1.53 6.47 -8.10
N ASP A 44 2.03 5.96 -9.22
CA ASP A 44 1.23 5.80 -10.46
C ASP A 44 0.11 4.74 -10.33
N LYS A 45 0.35 3.74 -9.47
CA LYS A 45 -0.57 2.63 -9.23
C LYS A 45 -0.71 2.38 -7.74
N VAL A 46 -1.94 2.11 -7.31
CA VAL A 46 -2.24 1.69 -5.94
C VAL A 46 -2.84 0.29 -5.99
N VAL A 47 -2.19 -0.65 -5.33
CA VAL A 47 -2.63 -2.04 -5.20
C VAL A 47 -3.13 -2.23 -3.78
N VAL A 48 -4.39 -2.61 -3.64
CA VAL A 48 -5.04 -2.77 -2.33
C VAL A 48 -5.49 -4.21 -2.17
N THR A 49 -5.16 -4.85 -1.05
CA THR A 49 -5.68 -6.19 -0.76
C THR A 49 -7.16 -6.14 -0.39
N VAL A 50 -7.91 -7.20 -0.68
CA VAL A 50 -9.35 -7.27 -0.38
C VAL A 50 -9.64 -7.02 1.10
N ASP A 51 -8.77 -7.52 1.98
CA ASP A 51 -8.90 -7.30 3.42
C ASP A 51 -8.64 -5.85 3.82
N ALA A 52 -7.69 -5.18 3.15
CA ALA A 52 -7.43 -3.75 3.38
C ALA A 52 -8.59 -2.87 2.92
N VAL A 53 -9.27 -3.23 1.82
CA VAL A 53 -10.46 -2.51 1.34
C VAL A 53 -11.54 -2.46 2.42
N LYS A 54 -11.83 -3.59 3.07
CA LYS A 54 -12.83 -3.66 4.15
C LYS A 54 -12.49 -2.74 5.33
N GLN A 55 -11.23 -2.74 5.76
CA GLN A 55 -10.78 -1.86 6.85
C GLN A 55 -10.83 -0.37 6.47
N ILE A 56 -10.51 -0.05 5.21
CA ILE A 56 -10.63 1.33 4.70
C ILE A 56 -12.10 1.78 4.71
N GLU A 57 -13.02 0.90 4.29
CA GLU A 57 -14.47 1.18 4.33
C GLU A 57 -14.96 1.43 5.76
N GLU A 58 -14.52 0.62 6.72
CA GLU A 58 -14.84 0.81 8.15
C GLU A 58 -14.27 2.12 8.72
N MET A 59 -13.09 2.54 8.28
CA MET A 59 -12.44 3.78 8.75
C MET A 59 -13.10 5.04 8.20
N LEU A 60 -13.75 4.96 7.03
CA LEU A 60 -14.38 6.09 6.35
C LEU A 60 -15.90 6.17 6.56
N ALA A 61 -16.51 5.14 7.16
CA ALA A 61 -17.93 5.08 7.52
C ALA A 61 -18.24 5.87 8.81
#